data_AF-A0A0G1WMP6-F1
#
_entry.id   AF-A0A0G1WMP6-F1
#
_cell.length_a   1.000
_cell.length_b   1.000
_cell.length_c   1.000
_cell.angle_alpha   90.00
_cell.angle_beta   90.00
_cell.angle_gamma   90.00
#
_symmetry.space_group_name_H-M   'P 1'
#
loop_
_entity.id
_entity.type
_entity.pdbx_description
1 polymer ?
#
loop_
_entity_poly.entity_id
_entity_poly.type
_entity_poly.pdbx_seq_one_letter_code
_entity_poly.pdbx_strand_id
1 'polypeptide(L)'
;MTPDRASFYFANLGADIIRCALALESGNIKNYEASRERAWKTLSRLEKENHPEAYEEGLLMLRGLLYAHASQELSRFRRNVDDLIAPFALRLAL
;
A
#
# COMPACT_ATOMS: atom_id res chain seq x y z
N MET A 1 0.64 20.95 11.83
CA MET A 1 -0.74 20.44 11.62
C MET A 1 -0.61 18.93 11.74
N THR A 2 -1.21 18.29 12.75
CA THR A 2 -1.10 16.82 12.88
C THR A 2 -1.71 16.19 11.62
N PRO A 3 -1.00 15.29 10.92
CA PRO A 3 -1.59 14.63 9.77
C PRO A 3 -2.87 13.91 10.17
N ASP A 4 -3.88 13.97 9.30
CA ASP A 4 -5.06 13.16 9.54
C ASP A 4 -4.64 11.67 9.57
N ARG A 5 -5.20 10.91 10.52
CA ARG A 5 -4.78 9.52 10.75
C ARG A 5 -5.02 8.63 9.52
N ALA A 6 -6.05 8.94 8.72
CA ALA A 6 -6.36 8.19 7.52
C ALA A 6 -5.25 8.35 6.46
N SER A 7 -4.76 9.56 6.22
CA SER A 7 -3.61 9.86 5.35
C SER A 7 -2.35 9.13 5.81
N PHE A 8 -2.10 9.07 7.12
CA PHE A 8 -0.97 8.31 7.67
C PHE A 8 -1.10 6.80 7.39
N TYR A 9 -2.26 6.19 7.67
CA TYR A 9 -2.46 4.78 7.38
C TYR A 9 -2.45 4.46 5.89
N PHE A 10 -3.02 5.33 5.06
CA PHE A 10 -3.06 5.15 3.62
C PHE A 10 -1.66 5.20 3.01
N ALA A 11 -0.81 6.14 3.44
CA ALA A 11 0.59 6.19 3.03
C ALA A 11 1.37 4.93 3.46
N ASN A 12 1.16 4.45 4.69
CA ASN A 12 1.78 3.22 5.17
C ASN A 12 1.32 1.99 4.38
N LEU A 13 0.03 1.92 4.05
CA LEU A 13 -0.54 0.86 3.23
C LEU A 13 0.12 0.83 1.84
N GLY A 14 0.18 1.97 1.15
CA GLY A 14 0.85 2.05 -0.14
C GLY A 14 2.33 1.69 -0.07
N ALA A 15 3.04 2.12 0.98
CA ALA A 15 4.44 1.73 1.19
C ALA A 15 4.63 0.22 1.38
N ASP A 16 3.75 -0.45 2.12
CA ASP A 16 3.80 -1.92 2.26
C ASP A 16 3.42 -2.64 0.96
N ILE A 17 2.52 -2.08 0.15
CA ILE A 17 2.17 -2.62 -1.17
C ILE A 17 3.35 -2.49 -2.15
N ILE A 18 4.08 -1.36 -2.12
CA ILE A 18 5.34 -1.18 -2.88
C ILE A 18 6.37 -2.23 -2.46
N ARG A 19 6.52 -2.50 -1.15
CA ARG A 19 7.42 -3.55 -0.64
C ARG A 19 7.00 -4.94 -1.09
N CYS A 20 5.70 -5.23 -1.13
CA CYS A 20 5.20 -6.48 -1.70
C CYS A 20 5.58 -6.62 -3.18
N ALA A 21 5.41 -5.57 -3.99
CA ALA A 21 5.78 -5.59 -5.40
C ALA A 21 7.27 -5.88 -5.58
N LEU A 22 8.14 -5.17 -4.85
CA LEU A 22 9.60 -5.40 -4.87
C LEU A 22 9.97 -6.83 -4.47
N ALA A 23 9.34 -7.35 -3.42
CA ALA A 23 9.61 -8.70 -2.95
C ALA A 23 9.19 -9.77 -3.97
N LEU A 24 8.06 -9.57 -4.66
CA LEU A 24 7.62 -10.44 -5.75
C LEU A 24 8.55 -10.35 -6.97
N GLU A 25 9.01 -9.14 -7.34
CA GLU A 25 10.00 -8.95 -8.41
C GLU A 25 11.31 -9.69 -8.12
N SER A 26 11.74 -9.71 -6.86
CA SER A 26 12.99 -10.36 -6.44
C SER A 26 12.82 -11.83 -6.03
N GLY A 27 11.63 -12.42 -6.16
CA GLY A 27 11.33 -13.78 -5.69
C GLY A 27 11.47 -14.01 -4.17
N ASN A 28 11.49 -12.93 -3.37
CA ASN A 28 11.66 -13.00 -1.93
C ASN A 28 10.31 -13.18 -1.21
N ILE A 29 9.82 -14.41 -1.20
CA ILE A 29 8.50 -14.76 -0.65
C ILE A 29 8.36 -14.37 0.83
N LYS A 30 9.42 -14.51 1.64
CA LYS A 30 9.40 -14.13 3.06
C LYS A 30 9.11 -12.64 3.25
N ASN A 31 9.76 -11.78 2.46
CA ASN A 31 9.53 -10.33 2.54
C ASN A 31 8.16 -9.94 1.98
N TYR A 32 7.67 -10.68 0.98
CA TYR A 32 6.31 -10.51 0.46
C TYR A 32 5.28 -10.80 1.56
N GLU A 33 5.37 -11.95 2.23
CA GLU A 33 4.43 -12.33 3.29
C GLU A 33 4.43 -11.33 4.45
N ALA A 34 5.61 -10.93 4.91
CA ALA A 34 5.75 -9.96 6.01
C ALA A 34 5.15 -8.59 5.65
N SER A 35 5.32 -8.13 4.40
CA SER A 35 4.76 -6.86 3.95
C SER A 35 3.26 -6.95 3.71
N ARG A 36 2.78 -8.08 3.19
CA ARG A 36 1.36 -8.37 3.02
C ARG A 36 0.62 -8.39 4.36
N GLU A 37 1.21 -8.97 5.39
CA GLU A 37 0.63 -8.99 6.74
C GLU A 37 0.46 -7.57 7.31
N ARG A 38 1.47 -6.70 7.17
CA ARG A 38 1.38 -5.31 7.62
C ARG A 38 0.35 -4.50 6.82
N ALA A 39 0.25 -4.72 5.51
CA ALA A 39 -0.78 -4.11 4.67
C ALA A 39 -2.19 -4.50 5.14
N TRP A 40 -2.43 -5.79 5.38
CA TRP A 40 -3.72 -6.27 5.92
C TRP A 40 -4.03 -5.71 7.31
N LYS A 41 -3.04 -5.66 8.20
CA LYS A 41 -3.21 -5.05 9.52
C LYS A 41 -3.62 -3.57 9.42
N THR A 42 -3.07 -2.84 8.45
CA THR A 42 -3.41 -1.44 8.20
C THR A 42 -4.82 -1.31 7.64
N LEU A 43 -5.23 -2.16 6.69
CA LEU A 43 -6.60 -2.21 6.17
C LEU A 43 -7.64 -2.49 7.27
N SER A 44 -7.41 -3.52 8.08
CA SER A 44 -8.32 -3.83 9.20
C SER A 44 -8.41 -2.68 10.21
N ARG A 45 -7.38 -1.84 10.30
CA ARG A 45 -7.41 -0.64 11.15
C ARG A 45 -8.23 0.48 10.52
N LEU A 46 -8.07 0.73 9.23
CA LEU A 46 -8.89 1.69 8.48
C LEU A 46 -10.38 1.34 8.56
N GLU A 47 -10.73 0.06 8.43
CA GLU A 47 -12.10 -0.44 8.60
C GLU A 47 -12.62 -0.17 10.02
N LYS A 48 -11.86 -0.53 11.05
CA LYS A 48 -12.25 -0.34 12.46
C LYS A 48 -12.35 1.13 12.88
N GLU A 49 -11.54 2.01 12.29
CA GLU A 49 -11.54 3.45 12.57
C GLU A 49 -12.57 4.21 11.70
N ASN A 50 -13.45 3.51 10.98
CA ASN A 50 -14.53 4.06 10.16
C ASN A 50 -14.02 5.00 9.05
N HIS A 51 -13.00 4.55 8.33
CA HIS A 51 -12.48 5.17 7.10
C HIS A 51 -12.78 4.29 5.88
N PRO A 52 -14.06 4.13 5.49
CA PRO A 52 -14.47 3.18 4.46
C PRO A 52 -13.86 3.48 3.09
N GLU A 53 -13.72 4.75 2.71
CA GLU A 53 -13.13 5.13 1.43
C GLU A 53 -11.66 4.71 1.35
N ALA A 54 -10.88 4.96 2.41
CA ALA A 54 -9.48 4.56 2.47
C ALA A 54 -9.31 3.03 2.51
N TYR A 55 -10.26 2.33 3.14
CA TYR A 55 -10.30 0.86 3.14
C TYR A 55 -10.56 0.30 1.73
N GLU A 56 -11.56 0.82 1.02
CA GLU A 56 -11.90 0.41 -0.34
C GLU A 56 -10.75 0.65 -1.33
N GLU A 57 -10.16 1.84 -1.29
CA GLU A 57 -8.99 2.18 -2.11
C GLU A 57 -7.80 1.25 -1.79
N GLY A 58 -7.59 0.93 -0.52
CA GLY A 58 -6.58 -0.03 -0.10
C GLY A 58 -6.80 -1.45 -0.62
N LEU A 59 -8.05 -1.92 -0.67
CA LEU A 59 -8.41 -3.20 -1.29
C LEU A 59 -8.14 -3.19 -2.80
N LEU A 60 -8.42 -2.08 -3.48
CA LEU A 60 -8.13 -1.91 -4.90
C LEU A 60 -6.62 -1.99 -5.16
N MET A 61 -5.77 -1.39 -4.32
CA MET A 61 -4.33 -1.51 -4.45
C MET A 61 -3.84 -2.95 -4.27
N LEU A 62 -4.38 -3.70 -3.31
CA LEU A 62 -4.04 -5.13 -3.13
C LEU A 62 -4.44 -5.96 -4.35
N ARG A 63 -5.63 -5.71 -4.93
CA ARG A 63 -6.04 -6.37 -6.18
C ARG A 63 -5.12 -5.99 -7.34
N GLY A 64 -4.75 -4.72 -7.43
CA GLY A 64 -3.80 -4.21 -8.42
C GLY A 64 -2.43 -4.88 -8.33
N LEU A 65 -1.92 -5.13 -7.12
CA LEU A 65 -0.69 -5.88 -6.89
C LEU A 65 -0.77 -7.31 -7.46
N LEU A 66 -1.85 -8.02 -7.16
CA LEU A 66 -2.06 -9.39 -7.66
C LEU A 66 -2.17 -9.43 -9.19
N TYR A 67 -2.91 -8.48 -9.76
CA TYR A 67 -3.01 -8.33 -11.22
C TYR A 67 -1.64 -8.06 -11.84
N ALA A 68 -0.89 -7.08 -11.31
CA ALA A 68 0.43 -6.72 -11.81
C ALA A 68 1.44 -7.87 -11.68
N HIS A 69 1.34 -8.70 -10.64
CA HIS A 69 2.15 -9.91 -10.53
C HIS A 69 1.82 -10.91 -11.65
N ALA A 70 0.54 -11.19 -11.87
CA ALA A 70 0.08 -12.13 -12.89
C ALA A 70 0.41 -11.66 -14.31
N SER A 71 0.37 -10.34 -14.56
CA SER A 71 0.65 -9.73 -15.86
C SER A 71 2.10 -9.30 -16.05
N GLN A 72 3.00 -9.58 -15.09
CA GLN A 72 4.41 -9.16 -15.13
C GLN A 72 4.64 -7.63 -15.23
N GLU A 73 3.74 -6.83 -14.66
CA GLU A 73 3.75 -5.36 -14.69
C GLU A 73 4.10 -4.72 -13.34
N LEU A 74 4.73 -5.47 -12.42
CA LEU A 74 5.04 -5.02 -11.05
C LEU A 74 5.80 -3.70 -10.99
N SER A 75 6.78 -3.49 -11.87
CA SER A 75 7.57 -2.26 -11.94
C SER A 75 6.73 -1.04 -12.29
N ARG A 76 5.80 -1.17 -13.24
CA ARG A 76 4.87 -0.11 -13.63
C ARG A 76 3.87 0.16 -12.53
N PHE A 77 3.29 -0.89 -11.96
CA PHE A 77 2.39 -0.79 -10.81
C PHE A 77 3.04 -0.04 -9.64
N ARG A 78 4.29 -0.38 -9.30
CA ARG A 78 5.03 0.28 -8.22
C ARG A 78 5.17 1.78 -8.43
N ARG A 79 5.52 2.23 -9.64
CA ARG A 79 5.60 3.67 -9.96
C ARG A 79 4.25 4.36 -9.77
N ASN A 80 3.17 3.76 -10.27
CA ASN A 80 1.83 4.32 -10.12
C ASN A 80 1.40 4.45 -8.65
N VAL A 81 1.73 3.46 -7.81
CA VAL A 81 1.44 3.53 -6.37
C VAL A 81 2.31 4.57 -5.68
N ASP A 82 3.58 4.67 -6.04
CA ASP A 82 4.51 5.67 -5.50
C ASP A 82 4.03 7.10 -5.80
N ASP A 83 3.64 7.36 -7.05
CA ASP A 83 3.06 8.64 -7.49
C ASP A 83 1.77 8.97 -6.75
N LEU A 84 0.93 7.95 -6.47
CA LEU A 84 -0.31 8.11 -5.72
C LEU A 84 -0.06 8.49 -4.26
N ILE A 85 0.96 7.90 -3.61
CA ILE A 85 1.21 8.13 -2.18
C ILE A 85 2.19 9.28 -1.87
N ALA A 86 3.00 9.70 -2.84
CA ALA A 86 4.00 10.76 -2.67
C ALA A 86 3.43 12.06 -2.08
N PRO A 87 2.25 12.56 -2.49
CA PRO A 87 1.65 13.76 -1.89
C PRO A 87 1.36 13.60 -0.40
N PHE A 88 0.98 12.40 0.04
CA PHE A 88 0.72 12.11 1.45
C PHE A 88 2.03 12.04 2.25
N ALA A 89 3.06 11.41 1.70
CA ALA A 89 4.38 11.34 2.34
C ALA A 89 4.97 12.74 2.56
N LEU A 90 4.83 13.65 1.59
CA LEU A 90 5.26 15.04 1.72
C LEU A 90 4.49 15.78 2.82
N ARG A 91 3.17 15.58 2.93
CA ARG A 91 2.35 16.17 4.01
C ARG A 91 2.70 15.63 5.39
N LEU A 92 3.14 14.38 5.50
CA LEU A 92 3.56 13.75 6.76
C LEU A 92 4.93 14.24 7.26
N ALA A 93 5.76 14.77 6.37
CA ALA A 93 7.11 15.25 6.68
C ALA A 93 7.17 16.73 7.13
N LEU A 94 6.03 17.44 7.08
CA LEU A 94 5.87 18.86 7.45
C LEU A 94 5.11 19.02 8.78
#